data_AF-A0A3B9D2U0-F1
#
_entry.id   AF-A0A3B9D2U0-F1
#
_cell.length_a   1.000
_cell.length_b   1.000
_cell.length_c   1.000
_cell.angle_alpha   90.00
_cell.angle_beta   90.00
_cell.angle_gamma   90.00
#
_symmetry.space_group_name_H-M   'P 1'
#
loop_
_entity.id
_entity.type
_entity.pdbx_description
1 polymer ?
#
loop_
_entity_poly.entity_id
_entity_poly.type
_entity_poly.pdbx_seq_one_letter_code
_entity_poly.pdbx_strand_id
1 'polypeptide(L)' 'AMIVMETLIASGQLARIERCGYATSGEVTGDFSRVVGYAGMLLS' A
#
# COMPACT_ATOMS: atom_id res chain seq x y z
N ALA A 1 -7.13 0.81 5.31
CA ALA A 1 -5.97 1.73 5.35
C ALA A 1 -6.36 3.20 5.06
N MET A 2 -7.37 3.48 4.23
CA MET A 2 -7.80 4.85 3.89
C MET A 2 -8.10 5.76 5.08
N ILE A 3 -8.87 5.27 6.07
CA ILE A 3 -9.29 6.09 7.22
C ILE A 3 -8.08 6.66 8.00
N VAL A 4 -7.02 5.87 8.17
CA VAL A 4 -5.81 6.30 8.89
C VAL A 4 -5.09 7.40 8.11
N MET A 5 -4.91 7.22 6.80
CA MET A 5 -4.22 8.21 5.96
C MET A 5 -4.99 9.52 5.88
N GLU A 6 -6.31 9.45 5.67
CA GLU A 6 -7.19 10.63 5.68
C GLU A 6 -7.12 11.38 7.03
N THR A 7 -7.07 10.64 8.13
CA THR A 7 -6.95 11.23 9.47
C THR A 7 -5.61 11.95 9.64
N LEU A 8 -4.51 11.34 9.21
CA LEU A 8 -3.18 11.94 9.31
C LEU A 8 -3.00 13.16 8.40
N ILE A 9 -3.62 13.17 7.22
CA ILE A 9 -3.68 14.34 6.34
C ILE A 9 -4.49 15.45 7.01
N ALA A 10 -5.68 15.13 7.52
CA ALA A 10 -6.56 16.10 8.16
C ALA A 10 -5.95 16.70 9.44
N SER A 11 -5.12 15.95 10.16
CA SER A 11 -4.39 16.45 11.34
C SER A 11 -3.09 17.20 10.99
N GLY A 12 -2.74 17.31 9.70
CA GLY A 12 -1.49 17.95 9.25
C GLY A 12 -0.23 17.17 9.63
N GLN A 13 -0.35 15.89 9.97
CA GLN A 13 0.75 15.03 10.42
C GLN A 13 1.32 14.13 9.31
N LEU A 14 0.81 14.26 8.09
CA LEU A 14 1.28 13.52 6.93
C LEU A 14 1.39 14.46 5.74
N ALA A 15 2.62 14.70 5.30
CA ALA A 15 2.92 15.63 4.22
C ALA A 15 3.09 14.92 2.87
N ARG A 16 3.52 13.66 2.89
CA ARG A 16 3.83 12.88 1.70
C ARG A 16 3.46 11.41 1.87
N ILE A 17 2.91 10.87 0.78
CA ILE A 17 2.58 9.45 0.62
C ILE A 17 3.27 8.98 -0.66
N GLU A 18 4.12 7.96 -0.56
CA GLU A 18 4.86 7.44 -1.71
C GLU A 18 4.69 5.93 -1.84
N ARG A 19 4.49 5.46 -3.07
CA ARG A 19 4.45 4.02 -3.36
C ARG A 19 5.85 3.51 -3.59
N CYS A 20 6.28 2.54 -2.79
CA CYS A 20 7.63 1.99 -2.85
C CYS A 20 7.70 0.65 -3.57
N GLY A 21 6.57 -0.03 -3.73
CA GLY A 21 6.53 -1.28 -4.46
C GLY A 21 5.14 -1.86 -4.54
N TYR A 22 4.97 -2.76 -5.50
CA TYR A 22 3.80 -3.61 -5.60
C TYR A 22 4.26 -4.99 -6.04
N ALA A 23 3.78 -6.03 -5.38
CA ALA A 23 4.07 -7.41 -5.71
C ALA A 23 2.82 -8.26 -5.45
N THR A 24 2.75 -9.42 -6.08
CA THR A 24 1.61 -10.32 -5.94
C THR A 24 2.03 -11.73 -5.54
N SER A 25 1.14 -12.47 -4.85
CA SER A 25 1.40 -13.88 -4.53
C SER A 25 1.56 -14.74 -5.78
N GLY A 26 0.89 -14.39 -6.89
CA GLY A 26 0.98 -15.10 -8.16
C GLY A 26 2.34 -14.99 -8.82
N GLU A 27 3.06 -13.88 -8.64
CA GLU A 27 4.45 -13.74 -9.12
C GLU A 27 5.42 -14.68 -8.39
N VAL A 28 5.09 -15.08 -7.15
CA VAL A 28 5.90 -16.01 -6.34
C VAL A 28 5.51 -17.46 -6.60
N THR A 29 4.21 -17.76 -6.70
CA THR A 29 3.72 -19.14 -6.84
C THR A 29 3.53 -19.59 -8.30
N GLY A 30 3.46 -18.66 -9.24
CA GLY A 30 3.06 -18.90 -10.63
C GLY A 30 1.55 -19.12 -10.82
N ASP A 31 0.76 -19.13 -9.74
CA ASP A 31 -0.70 -19.32 -9.79
C ASP A 31 -1.42 -17.97 -9.73
N PHE A 32 -2.06 -17.61 -10.84
CA PHE A 32 -2.82 -16.37 -10.98
C PHE A 32 -4.34 -16.56 -10.85
N SER A 33 -4.81 -17.77 -10.56
CA SER A 33 -6.25 -18.05 -10.38
C SER A 33 -6.81 -17.40 -9.11
N ARG A 34 -5.97 -17.23 -8.08
CA ARG A 34 -6.27 -16.51 -6.84
C ARG A 34 -5.01 -15.80 -6.35
N VAL A 35 -5.08 -14.47 -6.30
CA VAL A 35 -3.90 -13.64 -6.06
C VAL A 35 -4.13 -12.66 -4.92
N VAL A 36 -3.13 -12.50 -4.06
CA VAL A 36 -3.05 -11.44 -3.07
C VAL A 36 -2.06 -10.39 -3.54
N GLY A 37 -2.50 -9.13 -3.59
CA GLY A 37 -1.64 -7.99 -3.88
C GLY A 37 -1.06 -7.39 -2.61
N TYR A 38 0.23 -7.09 -2.62
CA TYR A 38 0.96 -6.43 -1.54
C TYR A 38 1.49 -5.09 -2.05
N ALA A 39 1.02 -4.00 -1.45
CA ALA A 39 1.47 -2.64 -1.78
C ALA A 39 2.32 -2.09 -0.62
N GLY A 40 3.56 -1.70 -0.92
CA GLY A 40 4.44 -1.00 0.00
C GLY A 40 4.29 0.52 -0.17
N MET A 41 4.09 1.24 0.93
CA MET A 41 3.95 2.70 0.95
C MET A 41 4.84 3.31 2.05
N LEU A 42 5.45 4.47 1.78
CA LEU A 42 6.07 5.33 2.78
C LEU A 42 5.16 6.49 3.12
N LEU A 43 5.10 6.82 4.41
CA LEU A 43 4.28 7.88 5.00
C LEU A 43 5.22 8.81 5.79
N SER A 44 5.28 10.09 5.43
CA SER A 44 6.16 11.09 6.07
C SER A 44 5.53 12.46 6.16
#